data_AF-A0A934ZM09-F1
#
_entry.id   AF-A0A934ZM09-F1
#
_cell.length_a   1.000
_cell.length_b   1.000
_cell.length_c   1.000
_cell.angle_alpha   90.00
_cell.angle_beta   90.00
_cell.angle_gamma   90.00
#
_symmetry.space_group_name_H-M   'P 1'
#
loop_
_entity.id
_entity.type
_entity.pdbx_description
1 polymer ?
#
loop_
_entity_poly.entity_id
_entity_poly.type
_entity_poly.pdbx_seq_one_letter_code
_entity_poly.pdbx_strand_id
1 'polypeptide(L)'
;MESKAIARFARIAPRKARTVVNLVRGQKVAEAINMLLYTRKAAAPVVRKVIESALANARVLNPSVDVDGLYVSIGSVDKGPNSHLRRWRPRAMGRATQITKGVSHIAITLTDRPPPAPKKTKKTAAGDAAGTTTATQE
;
A
#
# COMPACT_ATOMS: atom_id res chain seq x y z
N MET A 1 -17.59 5.41 -11.77
CA MET A 1 -18.01 4.42 -10.75
C MET A 1 -17.00 4.34 -9.62
N GLU A 2 -17.45 3.97 -8.41
CA GLU A 2 -16.55 3.53 -7.33
C GLU A 2 -17.02 2.17 -6.77
N SER A 3 -16.09 1.23 -6.60
CA SER A 3 -16.36 -0.04 -5.92
C SER A 3 -15.36 -0.25 -4.79
N LYS A 4 -15.83 -0.72 -3.63
CA LYS A 4 -15.01 -0.89 -2.44
C LYS A 4 -14.99 -2.35 -1.99
N ALA A 5 -13.82 -2.82 -1.58
CA ALA A 5 -13.65 -4.08 -0.86
C ALA A 5 -12.81 -3.87 0.40
N ILE A 6 -13.15 -4.58 1.47
CA ILE A 6 -12.48 -4.47 2.77
C ILE A 6 -12.17 -5.87 3.30
N ALA A 7 -10.89 -6.16 3.52
CA ALA A 7 -10.47 -7.31 4.32
C ALA A 7 -10.23 -6.86 5.77
N ARG A 8 -11.03 -7.40 6.69
CA ARG A 8 -10.88 -7.11 8.12
C ARG A 8 -10.08 -8.20 8.83
N PHE A 9 -9.30 -7.79 9.83
CA PHE A 9 -8.51 -8.68 10.69
C PHE A 9 -7.50 -9.56 9.94
N ALA A 10 -6.91 -9.04 8.86
CA ALA A 10 -5.84 -9.74 8.15
C ALA A 10 -4.62 -9.89 9.08
N ARG A 11 -4.12 -11.12 9.24
CA ARG A 11 -2.97 -11.46 10.11
C ARG A 11 -1.62 -11.06 9.49
N ILE A 12 -1.53 -9.80 9.06
CA ILE A 12 -0.35 -9.20 8.46
C ILE A 12 -0.05 -7.90 9.20
N ALA A 13 1.23 -7.62 9.41
CA ALA A 13 1.64 -6.35 9.98
C ALA A 13 1.33 -5.21 9.00
N PRO A 14 0.70 -4.10 9.44
CA PRO A 14 0.29 -2.99 8.56
C PRO A 14 1.42 -2.47 7.68
N ARG A 15 2.65 -2.38 8.21
CA ARG A 15 3.84 -1.96 7.44
C ARG A 15 4.10 -2.83 6.21
N LYS A 16 3.92 -4.16 6.32
CA LYS A 16 4.16 -5.09 5.21
C LYS A 16 3.07 -4.98 4.15
N ALA A 17 1.82 -4.78 4.57
CA ALA A 17 0.70 -4.57 3.66
C ALA A 17 0.78 -3.22 2.94
N ARG A 18 1.17 -2.13 3.63
CA ARG A 18 1.34 -0.79 3.03
C ARG A 18 2.32 -0.79 1.86
N THR A 19 3.45 -1.49 1.98
CA THR A 19 4.42 -1.59 0.88
C THR A 19 3.80 -2.15 -0.40
N VAL A 20 2.96 -3.18 -0.28
CA VAL A 20 2.31 -3.82 -1.42
C VAL A 20 1.18 -2.96 -1.97
N VAL A 21 0.37 -2.36 -1.09
CA VAL A 21 -0.75 -1.49 -1.49
C VAL A 21 -0.25 -0.22 -2.20
N ASN A 22 0.89 0.33 -1.77
CA ASN A 22 1.49 1.48 -2.46
C ASN A 22 2.00 1.13 -3.87
N LEU A 23 2.42 -0.12 -4.09
CA LEU A 23 2.91 -0.57 -5.39
C LEU A 23 1.80 -0.71 -6.43
N VAL A 24 0.60 -1.10 -6.03
CA VAL A 24 -0.55 -1.25 -6.94
C VAL A 24 -1.40 0.03 -7.09
N ARG A 25 -1.12 1.07 -6.31
CA ARG A 25 -1.89 2.31 -6.34
C ARG A 25 -1.67 3.03 -7.68
N GLY A 26 -2.76 3.42 -8.35
CA GLY A 26 -2.74 4.12 -9.64
C GLY A 26 -2.53 3.20 -10.85
N GLN A 27 -2.39 1.89 -10.65
CA GLN A 27 -2.29 0.92 -11.74
C GLN A 27 -3.67 0.48 -12.21
N LYS A 28 -3.74 -0.02 -13.46
CA LYS A 28 -4.93 -0.72 -13.96
C LYS A 28 -5.14 -2.01 -13.18
N VAL A 29 -6.39 -2.46 -13.05
CA VAL A 29 -6.71 -3.68 -12.28
C VAL A 29 -6.02 -4.92 -12.85
N ALA A 30 -6.02 -5.10 -14.18
CA ALA A 30 -5.36 -6.24 -14.82
C ALA A 30 -3.84 -6.25 -14.55
N GLU A 31 -3.18 -5.10 -14.69
CA GLU A 31 -1.75 -4.94 -14.39
C GLU A 31 -1.45 -5.17 -12.91
N ALA A 32 -2.29 -4.66 -12.01
CA ALA A 32 -2.14 -4.85 -10.58
C ALA A 32 -2.23 -6.34 -10.18
N ILE A 33 -3.16 -7.11 -10.77
CA ILE A 33 -3.28 -8.55 -10.51
C ILE A 33 -2.00 -9.26 -10.96
N ASN A 34 -1.51 -8.97 -12.16
CA ASN A 34 -0.27 -9.55 -12.69
C ASN A 34 0.94 -9.20 -11.83
N MET A 35 1.06 -7.94 -11.41
CA MET A 35 2.16 -7.51 -10.55
C MET A 35 2.14 -8.21 -9.19
N LEU A 36 0.95 -8.41 -8.60
CA LEU A 36 0.79 -9.11 -7.34
C LEU A 36 1.07 -10.61 -7.44
N LEU A 37 0.83 -11.25 -8.59
CA LEU A 37 1.16 -12.66 -8.82
C LEU A 37 2.66 -12.94 -8.69
N TYR A 38 3.50 -12.04 -9.24
CA TYR A 38 4.95 -12.23 -9.26
C TYR A 38 5.68 -11.55 -8.09
N THR A 39 4.97 -10.78 -7.27
CA THR A 39 5.57 -10.08 -6.13
C THR A 39 5.89 -11.04 -4.98
N ARG A 40 7.17 -11.17 -4.63
CA ARG A 40 7.67 -12.01 -3.51
C ARG A 40 7.43 -11.42 -2.12
N LYS A 41 6.26 -10.85 -1.85
CA LYS A 41 5.90 -10.30 -0.53
C LYS A 41 4.72 -11.09 0.05
N ALA A 42 4.80 -11.42 1.33
CA ALA A 42 3.74 -12.17 2.02
C ALA A 42 2.36 -11.50 2.01
N ALA A 43 2.30 -10.19 1.78
CA ALA A 43 1.03 -9.45 1.68
C ALA A 43 0.39 -9.50 0.29
N ALA A 44 1.14 -9.86 -0.76
CA ALA A 44 0.64 -9.92 -2.13
C ALA A 44 -0.59 -10.82 -2.33
N PRO A 45 -0.62 -12.08 -1.83
CA PRO A 45 -1.79 -12.93 -2.02
C PRO A 45 -3.05 -12.40 -1.33
N VAL A 46 -2.91 -11.70 -0.20
CA VAL A 46 -4.05 -11.10 0.50
C VAL A 46 -4.58 -9.90 -0.26
N VAL A 47 -3.71 -9.00 -0.70
CA VAL A 47 -4.11 -7.81 -1.48
C VAL A 47 -4.76 -8.22 -2.80
N ARG A 48 -4.23 -9.25 -3.47
CA ARG A 48 -4.79 -9.78 -4.72
C ARG A 48 -6.24 -10.22 -4.54
N LYS A 49 -6.53 -11.01 -3.49
CA LYS A 49 -7.92 -11.45 -3.19
C LYS A 49 -8.86 -10.27 -2.94
N VAL A 50 -8.38 -9.20 -2.31
CA VAL A 50 -9.21 -8.00 -2.07
C VAL A 50 -9.51 -7.27 -3.38
N ILE A 51 -8.56 -7.19 -4.31
CA ILE A 51 -8.79 -6.61 -5.64
C ILE A 51 -9.77 -7.46 -6.45
N GLU A 52 -9.60 -8.78 -6.46
CA GLU A 52 -10.53 -9.72 -7.11
C GLU A 52 -11.95 -9.58 -6.55
N SER A 53 -12.08 -9.44 -5.22
CA SER A 53 -13.37 -9.17 -4.57
C SER A 53 -13.95 -7.80 -4.95
N ALA A 54 -13.13 -6.75 -5.06
CA ALA A 54 -13.60 -5.43 -5.49
C ALA A 54 -14.10 -5.43 -6.95
N LEU A 55 -13.45 -6.21 -7.81
CA LEU A 55 -13.86 -6.41 -9.20
C LEU A 55 -15.18 -7.19 -9.29
N ALA A 56 -15.35 -8.24 -8.49
CA ALA A 56 -16.62 -8.94 -8.39
C ALA A 56 -17.75 -8.02 -7.90
N ASN A 57 -17.48 -7.19 -6.89
CA ASN A 57 -18.45 -6.20 -6.41
C ASN A 57 -18.80 -5.15 -7.47
N ALA A 58 -17.83 -4.71 -8.27
CA ALA A 58 -18.07 -3.78 -9.38
C ALA A 58 -19.04 -4.37 -10.42
N ARG A 59 -18.83 -5.64 -10.80
CA ARG A 59 -19.70 -6.37 -11.74
C ARG A 59 -21.12 -6.53 -11.22
N VAL A 60 -21.27 -6.85 -9.93
CA VAL A 60 -22.60 -7.02 -9.30
C VAL A 60 -23.35 -5.69 -9.23
N LEU A 61 -22.64 -4.59 -8.93
CA LEU A 61 -23.29 -3.30 -8.75
C LEU A 61 -23.73 -2.67 -10.08
N ASN A 62 -22.99 -2.87 -11.16
CA ASN A 62 -23.35 -2.40 -12.50
C ASN A 62 -22.95 -3.43 -13.57
N PRO A 63 -23.91 -4.05 -14.26
CA PRO A 63 -23.64 -5.13 -15.24
C PRO A 63 -22.94 -4.67 -16.52
N SER A 64 -23.06 -3.39 -16.88
CA SER A 64 -22.49 -2.78 -18.09
C SER A 64 -21.09 -2.17 -17.87
N VAL A 65 -20.44 -2.48 -16.74
CA VAL A 65 -19.13 -1.93 -16.43
C VAL A 65 -18.06 -2.59 -17.29
N ASP A 66 -17.29 -1.74 -17.98
CA ASP A 66 -16.05 -2.16 -18.62
C ASP A 66 -14.98 -2.47 -17.56
N VAL A 67 -14.69 -3.75 -17.40
CA VAL A 67 -13.77 -4.27 -16.39
C VAL A 67 -12.32 -3.84 -16.65
N ASP A 68 -11.97 -3.60 -17.92
CA ASP A 68 -10.60 -3.29 -18.34
C ASP A 68 -10.24 -1.82 -18.11
N GLY A 69 -11.25 -0.96 -18.02
CA GLY A 69 -11.12 0.46 -17.71
C GLY A 69 -10.95 0.79 -16.22
N LEU A 70 -11.00 -0.20 -15.32
CA LEU A 70 -10.92 0.06 -13.87
C LEU A 70 -9.49 0.29 -13.38
N TYR A 71 -9.33 1.27 -12.49
CA TYR A 71 -8.09 1.63 -11.83
C TYR A 71 -8.18 1.46 -10.31
N VAL A 72 -7.05 1.13 -9.68
CA VAL A 72 -6.90 1.11 -8.22
C VAL A 72 -6.63 2.53 -7.72
N SER A 73 -7.66 3.22 -7.23
CA SER A 73 -7.55 4.63 -6.81
C SER A 73 -7.04 4.79 -5.38
N ILE A 74 -7.76 4.22 -4.42
CA ILE A 74 -7.45 4.36 -3.00
C ILE A 74 -7.17 2.98 -2.42
N GLY A 75 -5.97 2.83 -1.85
CA GLY A 75 -5.62 1.66 -1.05
C GLY A 75 -5.19 2.11 0.33
N SER A 76 -6.05 1.92 1.33
CA SER A 76 -5.76 2.23 2.73
C SER A 76 -5.48 0.96 3.54
N VAL A 77 -4.56 1.09 4.49
CA VAL A 77 -4.18 0.01 5.40
C VAL A 77 -4.10 0.55 6.81
N ASP A 78 -5.12 0.19 7.57
CA ASP A 78 -5.28 0.60 8.96
C ASP A 78 -4.82 -0.51 9.90
N LYS A 79 -4.35 -0.09 11.08
CA LYS A 79 -3.94 -1.03 12.12
C LYS A 79 -5.21 -1.58 12.78
N GLY A 80 -5.35 -2.91 12.80
CA GLY A 80 -6.43 -3.57 13.52
C GLY A 80 -6.16 -3.70 15.03
N PRO A 81 -7.19 -4.01 15.81
CA PRO A 81 -7.04 -4.33 17.23
C PRO A 81 -6.08 -5.50 17.41
N ASN A 82 -4.94 -5.24 18.07
CA ASN A 82 -3.92 -6.25 18.34
C ASN A 82 -3.72 -6.53 19.84
N SER A 83 -4.61 -5.99 20.68
CA SER A 83 -4.56 -6.11 22.15
C SER A 83 -4.62 -7.57 22.62
N HIS A 84 -5.38 -8.43 21.94
CA HIS A 84 -5.51 -9.85 22.31
C HIS A 84 -4.38 -10.75 21.76
N LEU A 85 -3.50 -10.26 20.88
CA LEU A 85 -2.45 -11.07 20.24
C LEU A 85 -1.05 -10.82 20.83
N ARG A 86 -0.97 -10.75 22.16
CA ARG A 86 0.28 -10.56 22.92
C ARG A 86 0.93 -11.92 23.23
N ARG A 87 2.26 -11.98 23.23
CA ARG A 87 3.09 -13.13 23.64
C ARG A 87 4.23 -12.61 24.50
N TRP A 88 4.54 -13.28 25.60
CA TRP A 88 5.66 -12.93 26.46
C TRP A 88 6.89 -13.76 26.07
N ARG A 89 8.05 -13.12 26.01
CA ARG A 89 9.33 -13.80 25.76
C ARG A 89 10.29 -13.50 26.92
N PRO A 90 10.86 -14.52 27.58
CA PRO A 90 11.83 -14.33 28.64
C PRO A 90 13.10 -13.67 28.09
N ARG A 91 13.76 -12.86 28.92
CA ARG A 91 15.01 -12.15 28.65
C ARG A 91 15.92 -12.24 29.87
N ALA A 92 17.18 -11.79 29.70
CA ALA A 92 18.18 -11.80 30.76
C ALA A 92 17.70 -11.08 32.03
N MET A 93 18.24 -11.49 33.18
CA MET A 93 17.96 -10.92 34.51
C MET A 93 16.46 -10.97 34.90
N GLY A 94 15.77 -12.08 34.63
CA GLY A 94 14.36 -12.26 35.00
C GLY A 94 13.38 -11.33 34.29
N ARG A 95 13.82 -10.58 33.26
CA ARG A 95 12.97 -9.63 32.53
C ARG A 95 12.08 -10.36 31.53
N ALA A 96 10.86 -9.86 31.35
CA ALA A 96 9.96 -10.34 30.30
C ALA A 96 9.63 -9.20 29.33
N THR A 97 9.87 -9.43 28.03
CA THR A 97 9.48 -8.48 26.97
C THR A 97 8.29 -9.02 26.21
N GLN A 98 7.42 -8.12 25.78
CA GLN A 98 6.20 -8.47 25.06
C GLN A 98 6.39 -8.38 23.55
N ILE A 99 5.88 -9.38 22.84
CA ILE A 99 5.77 -9.40 21.38
C ILE A 99 4.28 -9.33 21.00
N THR A 100 3.90 -8.32 20.23
CA THR A 100 2.52 -8.18 19.71
C THR A 100 2.48 -8.52 18.23
N LYS A 101 1.61 -9.46 17.84
CA LYS A 101 1.41 -9.75 16.41
C LYS A 101 0.56 -8.64 15.78
N GLY A 102 1.02 -8.13 14.64
CA GLY A 102 0.32 -7.08 13.90
C GLY A 102 -0.88 -7.63 13.11
N VAL A 103 -1.98 -6.89 13.15
CA VAL A 103 -3.20 -7.14 12.38
C VAL A 103 -3.51 -5.88 11.57
N SER A 104 -4.04 -6.03 10.37
CA SER A 104 -4.42 -4.92 9.51
C SER A 104 -5.84 -5.05 8.98
N HIS A 105 -6.50 -3.91 8.79
CA HIS A 105 -7.66 -3.78 7.92
C HIS A 105 -7.19 -3.19 6.60
N ILE A 106 -7.47 -3.86 5.49
CA ILE A 106 -7.07 -3.43 4.15
C ILE A 106 -8.34 -3.03 3.43
N ALA A 107 -8.44 -1.78 2.97
CA ALA A 107 -9.53 -1.31 2.13
C ALA A 107 -8.98 -0.86 0.79
N ILE A 108 -9.60 -1.34 -0.29
CA ILE A 108 -9.24 -0.99 -1.66
C ILE A 108 -10.50 -0.48 -2.35
N THR A 109 -10.36 0.65 -3.03
CA THR A 109 -11.40 1.26 -3.86
C THR A 109 -10.94 1.29 -5.31
N LEU A 110 -11.77 0.74 -6.20
CA LEU A 110 -11.60 0.81 -7.65
C LEU A 110 -12.43 1.96 -8.21
N THR A 111 -11.92 2.62 -9.25
CA THR A 111 -12.62 3.71 -9.94
C THR A 111 -12.34 3.66 -11.44
N ASP A 112 -13.30 4.08 -12.27
CA ASP A 112 -13.10 4.20 -13.72
C ASP A 112 -12.33 5.48 -14.09
N ARG A 113 -12.18 6.40 -13.14
CA ARG A 113 -11.44 7.64 -13.37
C ARG A 113 -9.94 7.33 -13.45
N PRO A 114 -9.25 7.73 -14.53
CA PRO A 114 -7.80 7.61 -14.58
C PRO A 114 -7.17 8.48 -13.48
N PRO A 115 -6.10 8.00 -12.82
CA PRO A 115 -5.42 8.79 -11.80
C PRO A 115 -4.94 10.12 -12.40
N PRO A 116 -4.99 11.22 -11.65
CA PRO A 116 -4.44 12.48 -12.13
C PRO A 116 -2.95 12.28 -12.43
N ALA A 117 -2.53 12.67 -13.64
CA ALA A 117 -1.14 12.52 -14.06
C ALA A 117 -0.20 13.14 -13.01
N PRO A 118 0.96 12.51 -12.73
CA PRO A 118 1.93 13.09 -11.81
C PRO A 118 2.29 14.47 -12.34
N LYS A 119 1.98 15.52 -11.57
CA LYS A 119 2.37 16.89 -11.91
C LYS A 119 3.89 16.88 -12.06
N LYS A 120 4.39 16.98 -13.29
CA LYS A 120 5.83 17.13 -13.55
C LYS A 120 6.26 18.40 -12.83
N THR A 121 6.96 18.24 -11.70
CA THR A 121 7.65 19.37 -11.09
C THR A 121 8.69 19.83 -12.11
N LYS A 122 8.53 21.05 -12.64
CA LYS A 122 9.61 21.70 -13.39
C LYS A 122 10.80 21.73 -12.45
N LYS A 123 11.84 20.94 -12.76
CA LYS A 123 13.14 21.01 -12.08
C LYS A 123 13.69 22.40 -12.40
N THR A 124 13.52 23.35 -11.48
CA THR A 124 14.22 24.62 -11.55
C THR A 124 15.70 24.33 -11.39
N ALA A 125 16.47 24.66 -12.42
CA ALA A 125 17.92 24.66 -12.37
C ALA A 125 18.37 25.76 -11.39
N ALA A 126 18.68 25.36 -10.16
CA ALA A 126 19.50 26.10 -9.22
C ALA A 126 20.41 25.03 -8.58
N GLY A 127 21.72 25.05 -8.67
CA GLY A 127 22.68 26.02 -9.17
C GLY A 127 23.99 25.56 -8.54
N ASP A 128 24.78 24.80 -9.28
CA ASP A 128 26.16 24.47 -8.92
C ASP A 128 26.97 25.77 -9.01
N ALA A 129 27.05 26.51 -7.90
CA ALA A 129 27.92 27.67 -7.75
C ALA A 129 28.34 27.82 -6.27
N ALA A 130 29.29 26.98 -5.86
CA ALA A 130 30.13 27.25 -4.69
C ALA A 130 31.55 26.77 -5.01
N GLY A 131 32.20 27.49 -5.91
CA GLY A 131 33.66 27.46 -6.09
C GLY A 131 34.33 28.40 -5.09
N THR A 132 35.33 27.86 -4.39
CA THR A 132 36.63 28.45 -4.05
C THR A 132 36.79 29.97 -3.94
N THR A 133 36.95 30.50 -2.72
CA THR A 133 37.88 31.60 -2.30
C THR A 133 37.82 31.66 -0.75
N THR A 134 38.86 31.76 0.08
CA THR A 134 40.07 32.60 0.02
C THR A 134 41.13 32.06 0.99
N ALA A 135 42.40 32.14 0.57
CA ALA A 135 43.58 31.96 1.40
C ALA A 135 43.91 33.24 2.21
N THR A 136 44.60 33.07 3.35
CA THR A 136 45.49 34.06 4.02
C THR A 136 44.81 35.14 4.91
N GLN A 137 45.05 35.09 6.23
CA GLN A 137 45.92 36.01 7.01
C GLN A 137 45.65 35.89 8.54
N GLU A 138 46.76 35.77 9.29
CA GLU A 138 46.99 35.72 10.76
C GLU A 138 46.49 34.53 11.59
#